data_AF-M1D0W8-F1
#
_entry.id   AF-M1D0W8-F1
#
_cell.length_a   1.000
_cell.length_b   1.000
_cell.length_c   1.000
_cell.angle_alpha   90.00
_cell.angle_beta   90.00
_cell.angle_gamma   90.00
#
_symmetry.space_group_name_H-M   'P 1'
#
loop_
_entity.id
_entity.type
_entity.pdbx_description
1 polymer ?
#
loop_
_entity_poly.entity_id
_entity_poly.type
_entity_poly.pdbx_seq_one_letter_code
_entity_poly.pdbx_strand_id
1 'polypeptide(L)'
;MSHLLDEITMLILSNLPVKSLLRFKCVSKSWGCWISSPNFQLSNQQRDGVMIMFTTRSTRDSSFQFIYQQLTFEELDYPCMMSWHHTQKYFRLLGSCHGLILIHVDEHIYLWNPATRFCTKVLELDRLNDDDYFMVGLGVLN
;
A
#
# COMPACT_ATOMS: atom_id res chain seq x y z
N MET A 1 -25.27 13.17 25.74
CA MET A 1 -25.90 12.50 24.58
C MET A 1 -25.06 12.54 23.30
N SER A 2 -24.06 13.42 23.16
CA SER A 2 -23.17 13.49 21.98
C SER A 2 -22.16 12.35 21.86
N HIS A 3 -21.66 11.82 22.98
CA HIS A 3 -20.63 10.77 22.97
C HIS A 3 -21.03 9.47 22.25
N LEU A 4 -22.28 9.02 22.38
CA LEU A 4 -22.75 7.81 21.69
C LEU A 4 -22.78 8.00 20.17
N LEU A 5 -23.15 9.19 19.70
CA LEU A 5 -23.18 9.49 18.27
C LEU A 5 -21.76 9.58 17.69
N ASP A 6 -20.81 10.12 18.46
CA ASP A 6 -19.39 10.16 18.09
C ASP A 6 -18.79 8.76 18.00
N GLU A 7 -19.09 7.87 18.95
CA GLU A 7 -18.66 6.47 18.93
C GLU A 7 -19.21 5.71 17.71
N ILE A 8 -20.50 5.85 17.42
CA ILE A 8 -21.12 5.24 16.24
C ILE A 8 -20.51 5.83 14.96
N THR A 9 -20.25 7.13 14.92
CA THR A 9 -19.62 7.77 13.76
C THR A 9 -18.20 7.24 13.55
N MET A 10 -17.40 7.14 14.61
CA MET A 10 -16.06 6.53 14.53
C MET A 10 -16.11 5.07 14.08
N LEU A 11 -17.10 4.30 14.54
CA LEU A 11 -17.31 2.92 14.10
C LEU A 11 -17.69 2.85 12.61
N ILE A 12 -18.55 3.76 12.12
CA ILE A 12 -18.88 3.82 10.69
C ILE A 12 -17.63 4.19 9.88
N LEU A 13 -16.91 5.23 10.31
CA LEU A 13 -15.70 5.69 9.64
C LEU A 13 -14.63 4.58 9.59
N SER A 14 -14.41 3.84 10.68
CA SER A 14 -13.40 2.77 10.72
C SER A 14 -13.68 1.61 9.76
N ASN A 15 -14.94 1.44 9.33
CA ASN A 15 -15.35 0.43 8.35
C ASN A 15 -15.27 0.91 6.90
N LEU A 16 -14.88 2.14 6.63
CA LEU A 16 -14.77 2.67 5.26
C LEU A 16 -13.39 2.41 4.63
N PRO A 17 -13.31 2.30 3.30
CA PRO A 17 -12.02 2.21 2.60
C PRO A 17 -11.11 3.40 2.88
N VAL A 18 -9.81 3.16 2.95
CA VAL A 18 -8.78 4.18 3.23
C VAL A 18 -8.92 5.39 2.31
N LYS A 19 -9.17 5.18 1.00
CA LYS A 19 -9.39 6.26 0.04
C LYS A 19 -10.59 7.15 0.40
N SER A 20 -11.69 6.55 0.86
CA SER A 20 -12.88 7.29 1.31
C SER A 20 -12.58 8.08 2.58
N LEU A 21 -11.86 7.47 3.53
CA LEU A 21 -11.47 8.15 4.77
C LEU A 21 -10.58 9.36 4.54
N LEU A 22 -9.62 9.27 3.61
CA LEU A 22 -8.78 10.41 3.24
C LEU A 22 -9.60 11.58 2.71
N ARG A 23 -10.64 11.31 1.90
CA ARG A 23 -11.58 12.35 1.42
C ARG A 23 -12.42 12.91 2.57
N PHE A 24 -12.83 12.06 3.52
CA PHE A 24 -13.67 12.44 4.64
C PHE A 24 -12.98 13.31 5.70
N LYS A 25 -11.64 13.34 5.72
CA LYS A 25 -10.88 14.32 6.51
C LYS A 25 -11.30 15.76 6.21
N CYS A 26 -11.75 16.05 5.00
CA CYS A 26 -12.13 17.39 4.56
C CYS A 26 -13.61 17.75 4.85
N VAL A 27 -14.43 16.80 5.33
CA VAL A 27 -15.87 17.02 5.54
C VAL A 27 -16.13 17.84 6.81
N SER A 28 -15.39 17.60 7.89
CA SER A 28 -15.46 18.39 9.12
C SER A 28 -14.15 18.34 9.89
N LYS A 29 -13.91 19.35 10.75
CA LYS A 29 -12.75 19.37 11.64
C LYS A 29 -12.71 18.16 12.58
N SER A 30 -13.86 17.78 13.15
CA SER A 30 -13.96 16.64 14.06
C SER A 30 -13.56 15.33 13.38
N TRP A 31 -14.08 15.09 12.16
CA TRP A 31 -13.73 13.89 11.39
C TRP A 31 -12.26 13.88 11.00
N GLY A 32 -11.73 15.03 10.55
CA GLY A 32 -10.31 15.19 10.27
C GLY A 32 -9.42 14.86 11.46
N CYS A 33 -9.78 15.34 12.66
CA CYS A 33 -9.08 15.03 13.91
C CYS A 33 -9.17 13.55 14.28
N TRP A 34 -10.35 12.94 14.19
CA TRP A 34 -10.53 11.52 14.51
C TRP A 34 -9.75 10.63 13.57
N ILE A 35 -9.89 10.81 12.25
CA ILE A 35 -9.23 9.97 11.23
C ILE A 35 -7.70 10.16 11.28
N SER A 36 -7.19 11.31 11.75
CA SER A 36 -5.76 11.56 11.89
C SER A 36 -5.19 11.14 13.25
N SER A 37 -6.04 10.70 14.19
CA SER A 37 -5.61 10.25 15.50
C SER A 37 -4.81 8.94 15.40
N PRO A 38 -3.71 8.78 16.15
CA PRO A 38 -2.99 7.51 16.21
C PRO A 38 -3.84 6.37 16.78
N ASN A 39 -4.90 6.69 17.53
CA ASN A 39 -5.83 5.71 18.09
C ASN A 39 -6.94 5.29 17.10
N PHE A 40 -7.01 5.91 15.92
CA PHE A 40 -7.99 5.56 14.91
C PHE A 40 -7.57 4.26 14.23
N GLN A 41 -8.26 3.17 14.58
CA GLN A 41 -8.01 1.85 14.02
C GLN A 41 -9.04 1.58 12.94
N LEU A 42 -8.56 1.27 11.73
CA LEU A 42 -9.40 0.70 10.68
C LEU A 42 -9.91 -0.66 11.17
N SER A 43 -11.16 -0.99 10.86
CA SER A 43 -11.67 -2.32 11.15
C SER A 43 -10.89 -3.36 10.35
N ASN A 44 -10.69 -4.55 10.92
CA ASN A 44 -9.98 -5.64 10.24
C ASN A 44 -10.65 -6.06 8.93
N GLN A 45 -11.93 -5.75 8.72
CA GLN A 45 -12.61 -6.01 7.45
C GLN A 45 -12.04 -5.20 6.27
N GLN A 46 -11.35 -4.09 6.53
CA GLN A 46 -10.63 -3.30 5.52
C GLN A 46 -9.19 -3.80 5.28
N ARG A 47 -8.69 -4.71 6.12
CA ARG A 47 -7.30 -5.20 6.14
C ARG A 47 -7.15 -6.57 5.46
N ASP A 48 -8.26 -7.25 5.18
CA ASP A 48 -8.24 -8.56 4.54
C ASP A 48 -8.07 -8.45 3.01
N GLY A 49 -6.83 -8.23 2.59
CA GLY A 49 -6.42 -8.32 1.20
C GLY A 49 -4.97 -8.75 1.07
N VAL A 50 -4.68 -9.56 0.04
CA VAL A 50 -3.34 -10.01 -0.31
C VAL A 50 -2.87 -9.22 -1.51
N MET A 51 -1.70 -8.58 -1.37
CA MET A 51 -1.04 -7.97 -2.52
C MET A 51 -0.13 -8.99 -3.20
N ILE A 52 -0.31 -9.17 -4.50
CA ILE A 52 0.48 -10.07 -5.33
C ILE A 52 1.24 -9.26 -6.36
N MET A 53 2.54 -9.54 -6.49
CA MET A 53 3.37 -9.03 -7.57
C MET A 53 3.54 -10.15 -8.61
N PHE A 54 3.11 -9.89 -9.84
CA PHE A 54 3.37 -10.76 -10.98
C PHE A 54 4.62 -10.26 -11.70
N THR A 55 5.50 -11.16 -12.14
CA THR A 55 6.65 -10.79 -12.97
C THR A 55 6.69 -11.70 -14.18
N THR A 56 6.61 -11.14 -15.38
CA THR A 56 6.66 -11.88 -16.64
C THR A 56 8.12 -12.08 -17.06
N ARG A 57 8.58 -13.34 -17.09
CA ARG A 57 9.97 -13.66 -17.48
C ARG A 57 10.32 -13.23 -18.91
N SER A 58 9.34 -13.20 -19.82
CA SER A 58 9.55 -12.85 -21.23
C SER A 58 9.83 -11.37 -21.45
N THR A 59 9.22 -10.48 -20.67
CA THR A 59 9.34 -9.03 -20.83
C THR A 59 10.07 -8.33 -19.70
N ARG A 60 10.33 -9.04 -18.58
CA ARG A 60 10.82 -8.48 -17.31
C ARG A 60 9.94 -7.34 -16.78
N ASP A 61 8.64 -7.38 -17.11
CA ASP A 61 7.66 -6.46 -16.55
C ASP A 61 7.09 -7.04 -15.26
N SER A 62 6.94 -6.21 -14.23
CA SER A 62 6.30 -6.61 -12.98
C SER A 62 5.02 -5.81 -12.73
N SER A 63 3.86 -6.45 -12.66
CA SER A 63 2.62 -5.77 -12.28
C SER A 63 2.23 -6.08 -10.84
N PHE A 64 1.47 -5.16 -10.23
CA PHE A 64 0.96 -5.31 -8.88
C PHE A 64 -0.56 -5.48 -8.92
N GLN A 65 -1.07 -6.51 -8.25
CA GLN A 65 -2.49 -6.74 -8.09
C GLN A 65 -2.84 -6.81 -6.61
N PHE A 66 -3.94 -6.15 -6.25
CA PHE A 66 -4.55 -6.28 -4.94
C PHE A 66 -5.72 -7.26 -5.01
N ILE A 67 -5.66 -8.31 -4.18
CA ILE A 67 -6.74 -9.28 -4.05
C ILE A 67 -7.44 -9.02 -2.72
N TYR A 68 -8.66 -8.53 -2.77
CA TYR A 68 -9.49 -8.40 -1.58
C TYR A 68 -10.08 -9.77 -1.18
N GLN A 69 -10.47 -9.93 0.10
CA GLN A 69 -11.12 -11.16 0.60
C GLN A 69 -12.37 -11.59 -0.20
N GLN A 70 -13.02 -10.64 -0.87
CA GLN A 70 -14.16 -10.88 -1.76
C GLN A 70 -13.75 -11.41 -3.16
N LEU A 71 -12.46 -11.76 -3.34
CA LEU A 71 -11.86 -12.17 -4.62
C LEU A 71 -12.05 -11.13 -5.73
N THR A 72 -12.23 -9.86 -5.35
CA THR A 72 -12.17 -8.73 -6.28
C THR A 72 -10.72 -8.33 -6.48
N PHE A 73 -10.38 -7.97 -7.71
CA PHE A 73 -9.03 -7.59 -8.11
C PHE A 73 -9.00 -6.11 -8.44
N GLU A 74 -8.05 -5.38 -7.87
CA GLU A 74 -7.70 -4.03 -8.30
C GLU A 74 -6.26 -4.05 -8.83
N GLU A 75 -6.09 -3.70 -10.11
CA GLU A 75 -4.77 -3.45 -10.66
C GLU A 75 -4.23 -2.16 -10.05
N LEU A 76 -3.06 -2.24 -9.44
CA LEU A 76 -2.42 -1.10 -8.82
C LEU A 76 -1.47 -0.47 -9.81
N ASP A 77 -1.61 0.85 -9.96
CA ASP A 77 -0.61 1.67 -10.65
C ASP A 77 0.77 1.43 -10.03
N TYR A 78 1.80 1.46 -10.87
CA TYR A 78 3.17 1.27 -10.43
C TYR A 78 3.53 2.23 -9.27
N PRO A 79 4.29 1.74 -8.27
CA PRO A 79 4.89 2.61 -7.26
C PRO A 79 5.69 3.70 -7.94
N CYS A 80 5.38 4.95 -7.62
CA CYS A 80 6.04 6.14 -8.16
C CYS A 80 5.79 6.36 -9.67
N MET A 81 4.99 7.38 -10.00
CA MET A 81 4.99 8.12 -11.27
C MET A 81 6.28 8.96 -11.39
N MET A 82 7.44 8.37 -11.11
CA MET A 82 8.72 8.96 -11.44
C MET A 82 9.00 8.63 -12.91
N SER A 83 9.59 9.56 -13.65
CA SER A 83 9.97 9.38 -15.04
C SER A 83 11.16 8.42 -15.14
N TRP A 84 10.92 7.14 -14.86
CA TRP A 84 11.86 6.06 -15.08
C TRP A 84 11.96 5.86 -16.59
N HIS A 85 12.99 6.43 -17.20
CA HIS A 85 13.23 6.35 -18.65
C HIS A 85 13.68 4.95 -19.12
N HIS A 86 13.68 3.95 -18.23
CA HIS A 86 14.01 2.57 -18.57
C HIS A 86 12.75 1.72 -18.80
N THR A 87 12.75 1.05 -19.95
CA THR A 87 11.67 0.26 -20.52
C THR A 87 11.55 -1.14 -19.94
N GLN A 88 12.43 -1.53 -19.01
CA GLN A 88 12.35 -2.79 -18.28
C GLN A 88 12.43 -2.49 -16.80
N LYS A 89 11.40 -2.87 -16.05
CA LYS A 89 11.28 -2.52 -14.64
C LYS A 89 11.17 -3.80 -13.83
N TYR A 90 12.31 -4.34 -13.46
CA TYR A 90 12.35 -5.44 -12.51
C TYR A 90 12.14 -4.88 -11.10
N PHE A 91 11.04 -5.28 -10.46
CA PHE A 91 10.77 -4.96 -9.07
C PHE A 91 10.97 -6.21 -8.22
N ARG A 92 11.58 -6.04 -7.05
CA ARG A 92 11.63 -7.08 -6.02
C ARG A 92 10.89 -6.60 -4.78
N LEU A 93 9.88 -7.36 -4.35
CA LEU A 93 9.21 -7.15 -3.08
C LEU A 93 10.13 -7.62 -1.94
N LEU A 94 10.52 -6.70 -1.06
CA LEU A 94 11.38 -7.01 0.08
C LEU A 94 10.56 -7.33 1.35
N GLY A 95 9.36 -6.77 1.48
CA GLY A 95 8.47 -7.05 2.60
C GLY A 95 7.30 -6.07 2.71
N SER A 96 6.45 -6.28 3.71
CA SER A 96 5.33 -5.38 4.02
C SER A 96 5.14 -5.19 5.52
N CYS A 97 4.59 -4.04 5.92
CA CYS A 97 4.25 -3.73 7.30
C CYS A 97 3.11 -2.70 7.36
N HIS A 98 1.98 -3.01 8.01
CA HIS A 98 0.86 -2.07 8.25
C HIS A 98 0.41 -1.27 7.02
N GLY A 99 0.14 -1.94 5.90
CA GLY A 99 -0.25 -1.24 4.67
C GLY A 99 0.90 -0.67 3.84
N LEU A 100 2.14 -0.70 4.35
CA LEU A 100 3.34 -0.24 3.65
C LEU A 100 4.08 -1.42 3.03
N ILE A 101 4.75 -1.14 1.92
CA ILE A 101 5.47 -2.13 1.11
C ILE A 101 6.87 -1.62 0.86
N LEU A 102 7.85 -2.48 1.15
CA LEU A 102 9.25 -2.21 0.83
C LEU A 102 9.57 -2.87 -0.51
N ILE A 103 9.99 -2.07 -1.49
CA ILE A 103 10.30 -2.52 -2.84
C ILE A 103 11.73 -2.13 -3.21
N HIS A 104 12.38 -2.99 -3.98
CA HIS A 104 13.68 -2.75 -4.59
C HIS A 104 13.50 -2.57 -6.10
N VAL A 105 14.07 -1.49 -6.63
CA VAL A 105 13.99 -1.07 -8.04
C VAL A 105 15.36 -0.59 -8.46
N ASP A 106 15.95 -1.26 -9.45
CA ASP A 106 17.31 -1.00 -9.92
C ASP A 106 18.34 -1.00 -8.75
N GLU A 107 18.87 0.17 -8.40
CA GLU A 107 19.88 0.37 -7.34
C GLU A 107 19.26 1.05 -6.09
N HIS A 108 17.94 0.98 -5.93
CA HIS A 108 17.21 1.77 -4.95
C HIS A 108 16.17 0.97 -4.16
N ILE A 109 16.01 1.32 -2.89
CA ILE A 109 14.91 0.83 -2.05
C ILE A 109 13.90 1.94 -1.82
N TYR A 110 12.63 1.62 -2.06
CA TYR A 110 11.50 2.51 -1.80
C TYR A 110 10.56 1.91 -0.75
N LEU A 111 10.01 2.80 0.06
CA LEU A 111 8.84 2.52 0.88
C LEU A 111 7.61 3.08 0.16
N TRP A 112 6.68 2.21 -0.18
CA TRP A 112 5.47 2.52 -0.92
C TRP A 112 4.22 2.24 -0.09
N ASN A 113 3.28 3.17 -0.13
CA ASN A 113 1.91 2.98 0.36
C ASN A 113 0.96 2.89 -0.84
N PRO A 114 0.48 1.69 -1.20
CA PRO A 114 -0.45 1.51 -2.33
C PRO A 114 -1.77 2.27 -2.16
N ALA A 115 -2.26 2.42 -0.92
CA ALA A 115 -3.52 3.08 -0.63
C ALA A 115 -3.48 4.59 -0.89
N THR A 116 -2.34 5.24 -0.61
CA THR A 116 -2.13 6.68 -0.85
C THR A 116 -1.38 6.96 -2.15
N ARG A 117 -0.82 5.92 -2.79
CA ARG A 117 0.10 6.00 -3.93
C ARG A 117 1.39 6.78 -3.62
N PHE A 118 1.66 7.08 -2.36
CA PHE A 118 2.87 7.77 -1.93
C PHE A 118 4.03 6.78 -1.84
N CYS A 119 5.16 7.16 -2.42
CA CYS A 119 6.35 6.34 -2.53
C CYS A 119 7.56 7.23 -2.24
N THR A 120 8.47 6.75 -1.39
CA THR A 120 9.66 7.51 -0.96
C THR A 120 10.91 6.65 -1.03
N LYS A 121 12.00 7.22 -1.55
CA LYS A 121 13.32 6.55 -1.58
C LYS A 121 13.85 6.51 -0.16
N VAL A 122 14.21 5.32 0.31
CA VAL A 122 14.75 5.10 1.66
C VAL A 122 16.25 4.89 1.60
N LEU A 123 16.73 4.14 0.61
CA LEU A 123 18.14 3.79 0.46
C LEU A 123 18.56 3.74 -1.01
N GLU A 124 19.84 3.97 -1.25
CA GLU A 124 20.56 3.69 -2.48
C GLU A 124 21.53 2.55 -2.17
N LEU A 125 21.47 1.50 -2.96
CA LEU A 125 22.31 0.32 -2.82
C LEU A 125 23.39 0.36 -3.89
N ASP A 126 24.65 0.34 -3.46
CA ASP A 126 25.74 -0.03 -4.35
C ASP A 126 25.54 -1.50 -4.77
N ARG A 127 25.49 -1.74 -6.09
CA ARG A 127 25.15 -3.01 -6.75
C ARG A 127 25.52 -4.25 -5.93
N LEU A 128 24.54 -4.81 -5.23
CA LEU A 128 24.65 -6.19 -4.74
C LEU A 128 24.52 -7.09 -5.97
N ASN A 129 25.54 -7.91 -6.20
CA ASN A 129 25.61 -8.83 -7.33
C ASN A 129 24.27 -9.57 -7.51
N ASP A 130 23.79 -9.50 -8.74
CA ASP A 130 22.50 -9.94 -9.22
C ASP A 130 22.50 -11.47 -9.40
N ASP A 131 22.57 -12.21 -8.30
CA ASP A 131 22.49 -13.68 -8.34
C ASP A 131 21.16 -14.16 -7.72
N ASP A 132 20.23 -14.53 -8.61
CA ASP A 132 19.15 -15.52 -8.49
C ASP A 132 18.58 -15.86 -7.11
N TYR A 133 17.89 -14.89 -6.47
CA TYR A 133 16.94 -15.19 -5.40
C TYR A 133 15.53 -14.73 -5.77
N PHE A 134 14.62 -15.69 -5.99
CA PHE A 134 13.18 -15.46 -6.03
C PHE A 134 12.65 -15.46 -4.60
N MET A 135 12.36 -14.29 -4.03
CA MET A 135 11.53 -14.20 -2.83
C MET A 135 10.08 -13.97 -3.23
N VAL A 136 9.23 -14.95 -2.94
CA VAL A 136 7.77 -14.76 -2.89
C VAL A 136 7.47 -14.12 -1.54
N GLY A 137 7.41 -12.79 -1.49
CA GLY A 137 6.99 -12.08 -0.29
C GLY A 137 5.47 -12.17 -0.15
N LEU A 138 4.98 -12.96 0.81
CA LEU A 138 3.57 -12.89 1.24
C LEU A 138 3.46 -11.73 2.25
N GLY A 139 2.88 -10.62 1.79
CA GLY A 139 2.61 -9.48 2.65
C GLY A 139 1.17 -9.46 3.13
N VAL A 140 0.94 -9.73 4.41
CA VAL A 140 -0.36 -9.49 5.05
C VAL A 140 -0.41 -8.01 5.42
N LEU A 141 -1.33 -7.25 4.83
CA LEU A 141 -1.56 -5.87 5.24
C LEU A 141 -2.48 -5.88 6.45
N ASN A 142 -1.89 -6.12 7.62
CA ASN A 142 -2.60 -6.04 8.89
C ASN A 142 -3.20 -4.68 9.16
#